data_AF-A0A258C5Y2-F1
#
_entry.id   AF-A0A258C5Y2-F1
#
_cell.length_a   1.000
_cell.length_b   1.000
_cell.length_c   1.000
_cell.angle_alpha   90.00
_cell.angle_beta   90.00
_cell.angle_gamma   90.00
#
_symmetry.space_group_name_H-M   'P 1'
#
loop_
_entity.id
_entity.type
_entity.pdbx_description
1 polymer ?
#
loop_
_entity_poly.entity_id
_entity_poly.type
_entity_poly.pdbx_seq_one_letter_code
_entity_poly.pdbx_strand_id
1 'polypeptide(L)'
;YREGLRSLARRAGVEFAAAPFARAARDAAGDVEGIVLRDGTPLMPDLVVDASGPAAHVHSQASKAPRIDWSSATPVDRLSRLACPRSPRLSLNDRVSGSAHAYTIASPGRDGTHWWQAWSSRIWSDDEAQDQLAKLAGEVPEAPIALHPGRAAEPWAGRVVAIGDAAATFEPLGWANLHLAAWQILLLLELLPGKGDDPVERAEYNRRATLLAGHAHDFVVAHHGHGEASATLALRRDQFAHRGWLPIAEGDSIPLDLWAQLFIARQSGPGPLPRLISTSARERHRVEDEHRRRVALAVASACPYPVWLREQFGVGPGK
;
A
#
# COMPACT_ATOMS: atom_id res chain seq x y z
N TYR A 1 -8.93 -7.83 11.41
CA TYR A 1 -9.43 -6.91 10.36
C TYR A 1 -10.33 -7.60 9.31
N ARG A 2 -9.81 -8.55 8.51
CA ARG A 2 -10.56 -9.24 7.43
C ARG A 2 -11.95 -9.77 7.87
N GLU A 3 -12.03 -10.46 8.99
CA GLU A 3 -13.31 -10.99 9.49
C GLU A 3 -14.31 -9.88 9.86
N GLY A 4 -13.81 -8.73 10.34
CA GLY A 4 -14.64 -7.54 10.59
C GLY A 4 -15.24 -6.99 9.29
N LEU A 5 -14.43 -6.86 8.23
CA LEU A 5 -14.93 -6.45 6.91
C LEU A 5 -15.92 -7.47 6.32
N ARG A 6 -15.65 -8.78 6.46
CA ARG A 6 -16.59 -9.83 6.03
C ARG A 6 -17.93 -9.71 6.76
N SER A 7 -17.89 -9.43 8.06
CA SER A 7 -19.10 -9.22 8.88
C SER A 7 -19.90 -7.99 8.42
N LEU A 8 -19.21 -6.88 8.12
CA LEU A 8 -19.83 -5.67 7.56
C LEU A 8 -20.44 -5.94 6.18
N ALA A 9 -19.71 -6.61 5.29
CA ALA A 9 -20.18 -6.96 3.95
C ALA A 9 -21.45 -7.84 4.00
N ARG A 10 -21.48 -8.86 4.87
CA ARG A 10 -22.70 -9.67 5.07
C ARG A 10 -23.89 -8.82 5.53
N ARG A 11 -23.69 -7.87 6.45
CA ARG A 11 -24.76 -6.95 6.88
C ARG A 11 -25.22 -6.02 5.77
N ALA A 12 -24.35 -5.71 4.81
CA ALA A 12 -24.68 -4.94 3.62
C ALA A 12 -25.32 -5.79 2.48
N GLY A 13 -25.58 -7.08 2.71
CA GLY A 13 -26.18 -7.97 1.72
C GLY A 13 -25.20 -8.61 0.73
N VAL A 14 -23.89 -8.51 0.98
CA VAL A 14 -22.90 -9.20 0.14
C VAL A 14 -22.97 -10.70 0.37
N GLU A 15 -23.19 -11.44 -0.71
CA GLU A 15 -23.16 -12.89 -0.73
C GLU A 15 -21.74 -13.42 -0.89
N PHE A 16 -21.43 -14.51 -0.19
CA PHE A 16 -20.13 -15.18 -0.29
C PHE A 16 -20.34 -16.51 -1.00
N ALA A 17 -19.64 -16.69 -2.12
CA ALA A 17 -19.66 -17.93 -2.88
C ALA A 17 -19.33 -19.15 -1.99
N ALA A 18 -20.08 -20.24 -2.18
CA ALA A 18 -19.95 -21.48 -1.42
C ALA A 18 -18.68 -22.27 -1.80
N ALA A 19 -18.17 -22.07 -3.01
CA ALA A 19 -16.96 -22.70 -3.52
C ALA A 19 -15.90 -21.65 -3.93
N PRO A 20 -14.60 -21.99 -3.85
CA PRO A 20 -13.53 -21.10 -4.32
C PRO A 20 -13.59 -20.86 -5.84
N PHE A 21 -12.92 -19.80 -6.30
CA PHE A 21 -12.64 -19.57 -7.71
C PHE A 21 -11.90 -20.76 -8.35
N ALA A 22 -12.31 -21.13 -9.57
CA ALA A 22 -11.62 -22.12 -10.40
C ALA A 22 -10.95 -21.47 -11.62
N ARG A 23 -11.71 -20.71 -12.41
CA ARG A 23 -11.22 -20.06 -13.64
C ARG A 23 -12.12 -18.90 -14.08
N ALA A 24 -11.61 -18.05 -14.96
CA ALA A 24 -12.43 -17.09 -15.67
C ALA A 24 -13.37 -17.83 -16.67
N ALA A 25 -14.58 -17.31 -16.83
CA ALA A 25 -15.48 -17.67 -17.91
C ALA A 25 -15.21 -16.74 -19.10
N ARG A 26 -15.18 -17.32 -20.31
CA ARG A 26 -14.88 -16.60 -21.54
C ARG A 26 -15.97 -16.85 -22.55
N ASP A 27 -16.29 -15.81 -23.31
CA ASP A 27 -17.20 -15.90 -24.43
C ASP A 27 -16.54 -16.52 -25.67
N ALA A 28 -17.28 -16.61 -26.77
CA ALA A 28 -16.78 -17.14 -28.04
C ALA A 28 -15.67 -16.28 -28.68
N ALA A 29 -15.57 -15.00 -28.33
CA ALA A 29 -14.51 -14.09 -28.77
C ALA A 29 -13.25 -14.19 -27.89
N GLY A 30 -13.36 -14.85 -26.73
CA GLY A 30 -12.30 -15.06 -25.75
C GLY A 30 -12.24 -14.00 -24.65
N ASP A 31 -13.20 -13.07 -24.60
CA ASP A 31 -13.25 -11.99 -23.61
C ASP A 31 -13.84 -12.50 -22.28
N VAL A 32 -13.40 -11.92 -21.15
CA VAL A 32 -13.86 -12.33 -19.83
C VAL A 32 -15.26 -11.80 -19.56
N GLU A 33 -16.21 -12.70 -19.39
CA GLU A 33 -17.63 -12.39 -19.13
C GLU A 33 -18.10 -12.84 -17.73
N GLY A 34 -17.25 -13.56 -16.99
CA GLY A 34 -17.58 -14.02 -15.64
C GLY A 34 -16.52 -14.92 -15.04
N ILE A 35 -16.93 -15.71 -14.04
CA ILE A 35 -16.06 -16.67 -13.35
C ILE A 35 -16.78 -18.01 -13.18
N VAL A 36 -16.01 -19.09 -13.06
CA VAL A 36 -16.51 -20.42 -12.71
C VAL A 36 -15.90 -20.81 -11.38
N LEU A 37 -16.74 -21.29 -10.47
CA LEU A 37 -16.33 -21.81 -9.16
C LEU A 37 -15.86 -23.26 -9.26
N ARG A 38 -15.16 -23.75 -8.22
CA ARG A 38 -14.64 -25.14 -8.19
C ARG A 38 -15.70 -26.23 -8.20
N ASP A 39 -16.92 -25.92 -7.84
CA ASP A 39 -18.08 -26.82 -7.95
C ASP A 39 -18.74 -26.80 -9.34
N GLY A 40 -18.19 -26.02 -10.28
CA GLY A 40 -18.71 -25.86 -11.64
C GLY A 40 -19.75 -24.74 -11.81
N THR A 41 -20.15 -24.07 -10.72
CA THR A 41 -21.14 -22.98 -10.79
C THR A 41 -20.60 -21.80 -11.59
N PRO A 42 -21.29 -21.36 -12.66
CA PRO A 42 -20.94 -20.15 -13.40
C PRO A 42 -21.56 -18.92 -12.72
N LEU A 43 -20.78 -17.84 -12.62
CA LEU A 43 -21.23 -16.52 -12.16
C LEU A 43 -20.93 -15.51 -13.27
N MET A 44 -21.98 -14.83 -13.74
CA MET A 44 -21.96 -13.93 -14.90
C MET A 44 -22.39 -12.51 -14.50
N PRO A 45 -21.54 -11.77 -13.75
CA PRO A 45 -21.87 -10.43 -13.31
C PRO A 45 -21.69 -9.40 -14.45
N ASP A 46 -22.33 -8.23 -14.30
CA ASP A 46 -22.11 -7.09 -15.21
C ASP A 46 -20.69 -6.52 -15.10
N LEU A 47 -20.07 -6.63 -13.93
CA LEU A 47 -18.72 -6.17 -13.63
C LEU A 47 -18.01 -7.19 -12.72
N VAL A 48 -16.75 -7.48 -13.02
CA VAL A 48 -15.87 -8.31 -12.19
C VAL A 48 -14.79 -7.44 -11.57
N VAL A 49 -14.71 -7.44 -10.24
CA VAL A 49 -13.59 -6.81 -9.51
C VAL A 49 -12.57 -7.89 -9.16
N ASP A 50 -11.41 -7.84 -9.80
CA ASP A 50 -10.28 -8.71 -9.48
C ASP A 50 -9.43 -8.11 -8.36
N ALA A 51 -9.60 -8.67 -7.17
CA ALA A 51 -8.77 -8.40 -5.99
C ALA A 51 -8.02 -9.67 -5.53
N SER A 52 -7.63 -10.53 -6.47
CA SER A 52 -6.95 -11.82 -6.20
C SER A 52 -5.46 -11.70 -5.85
N GLY A 53 -4.96 -10.48 -5.70
CA GLY A 53 -3.57 -10.21 -5.38
C GLY A 53 -2.65 -10.28 -6.60
N PRO A 54 -1.33 -10.46 -6.41
CA PRO A 54 -0.34 -10.40 -7.50
C PRO A 54 -0.58 -11.35 -8.67
N ALA A 55 -1.35 -12.42 -8.47
CA ALA A 55 -1.68 -13.39 -9.51
C ALA A 55 -2.70 -12.86 -10.54
N ALA A 56 -3.47 -11.81 -10.20
CA ALA A 56 -4.47 -11.18 -11.07
C ALA A 56 -5.31 -12.21 -11.85
N HIS A 57 -5.88 -13.18 -11.13
CA HIS A 57 -6.46 -14.41 -11.67
C HIS A 57 -7.46 -14.21 -12.80
N VAL A 58 -8.18 -13.09 -12.81
CA VAL A 58 -9.19 -12.76 -13.82
C VAL A 58 -8.70 -11.64 -14.74
N HIS A 59 -8.04 -10.62 -14.21
CA HIS A 59 -7.56 -9.48 -15.00
C HIS A 59 -6.44 -9.86 -15.96
N SER A 60 -5.48 -10.70 -15.53
CA SER A 60 -4.41 -11.23 -16.41
C SER A 60 -4.95 -12.00 -17.62
N GLN A 61 -6.19 -12.47 -17.52
CA GLN A 61 -6.90 -13.19 -18.54
C GLN A 61 -7.73 -12.27 -19.46
N ALA A 62 -8.10 -11.08 -18.99
CA ALA A 62 -8.90 -10.09 -19.72
C ALA A 62 -8.04 -9.06 -20.44
N SER A 63 -6.98 -8.57 -19.79
CA SER A 63 -6.08 -7.56 -20.34
C SER A 63 -5.20 -8.15 -21.43
N LYS A 64 -5.25 -7.55 -22.62
CA LYS A 64 -4.36 -7.88 -23.76
C LYS A 64 -3.08 -7.04 -23.73
N ALA A 65 -3.06 -5.96 -22.97
CA ALA A 65 -1.90 -5.09 -22.84
C ALA A 65 -0.84 -5.71 -21.90
N PRO A 66 0.46 -5.61 -22.23
CA PRO A 66 1.52 -6.08 -21.36
C PRO A 66 1.55 -5.29 -20.05
N ARG A 67 1.95 -5.95 -18.96
CA ARG A 67 2.26 -5.25 -17.70
C ARG A 67 3.47 -4.34 -17.88
N ILE A 68 3.46 -3.21 -17.17
CA ILE A 68 4.61 -2.31 -17.05
C ILE A 68 5.49 -2.84 -15.92
N ASP A 69 6.74 -3.18 -16.25
CA ASP A 69 7.73 -3.70 -15.30
C ASP A 69 8.38 -2.57 -14.49
N TRP A 70 8.52 -2.78 -13.19
CA TRP A 70 9.19 -1.90 -12.24
C TRP A 70 10.33 -2.59 -11.49
N SER A 71 10.74 -3.79 -11.90
CA SER A 71 11.76 -4.59 -11.21
C SER A 71 13.13 -3.89 -11.13
N SER A 72 13.40 -2.87 -11.97
CA SER A 72 14.61 -2.04 -11.92
C SER A 72 14.57 -0.97 -10.81
N ALA A 73 13.38 -0.61 -10.31
CA ALA A 73 13.20 0.55 -9.44
C ALA A 73 13.48 0.23 -7.96
N THR A 74 13.28 -1.02 -7.54
CA THR A 74 13.49 -1.48 -6.17
C THR A 74 14.28 -2.80 -6.15
N PRO A 75 15.23 -2.99 -5.21
CA PRO A 75 16.07 -4.18 -5.18
C PRO A 75 15.38 -5.44 -4.63
N VAL A 76 14.22 -5.29 -3.99
CA VAL A 76 13.48 -6.34 -3.29
C VAL A 76 12.54 -7.07 -4.25
N ASP A 77 12.62 -8.40 -4.24
CA ASP A 77 11.84 -9.30 -5.12
C ASP A 77 11.24 -10.51 -4.38
N ARG A 78 11.36 -10.54 -3.05
CA ARG A 78 10.77 -11.56 -2.17
C ARG A 78 10.09 -10.93 -0.98
N LEU A 79 9.01 -11.57 -0.53
CA LEU A 79 8.27 -11.20 0.68
C LEU A 79 7.82 -12.45 1.42
N SER A 80 7.95 -12.44 2.74
CA SER A 80 7.28 -13.40 3.62
C SER A 80 6.59 -12.67 4.75
N ARG A 81 5.61 -13.33 5.34
CA ARG A 81 4.77 -12.80 6.41
C ARG A 81 4.73 -13.79 7.55
N LEU A 82 4.54 -13.28 8.75
CA LEU A 82 4.35 -14.09 9.93
C LEU A 82 3.40 -13.39 10.90
N ALA A 83 2.34 -14.07 11.32
CA ALA A 83 1.47 -13.58 12.38
C ALA A 83 1.84 -14.29 13.69
N CYS A 84 2.19 -13.52 14.72
CA CYS A 84 2.51 -14.03 16.06
C CYS A 84 1.41 -13.66 17.05
N PRO A 85 0.31 -14.44 17.13
CA PRO A 85 -0.86 -14.08 17.94
C PRO A 85 -0.59 -14.07 19.45
N ARG A 86 0.45 -14.77 19.89
CA ARG A 86 0.84 -14.91 21.31
C ARG A 86 1.63 -13.72 21.86
N SER A 87 1.94 -12.73 21.03
CA SER A 87 2.68 -11.53 21.42
C SER A 87 1.87 -10.26 21.18
N PRO A 88 0.67 -10.12 21.79
CA PRO A 88 -0.11 -8.90 21.69
C PRO A 88 0.67 -7.76 22.30
N ARG A 89 0.90 -6.73 21.50
CA ARG A 89 1.60 -5.53 21.93
C ARG A 89 0.92 -4.37 21.27
N LEU A 90 0.60 -3.36 22.05
CA LEU A 90 0.02 -2.15 21.50
C LEU A 90 1.14 -1.13 21.42
N SER A 91 1.57 -0.86 20.20
CA SER A 91 2.45 0.25 19.86
C SER A 91 1.62 1.33 19.18
N LEU A 92 2.12 2.56 19.19
CA LEU A 92 1.59 3.63 18.36
C LEU A 92 2.17 3.61 16.94
N ASN A 93 3.26 2.86 16.75
CA ASN A 93 4.03 2.86 15.52
C ASN A 93 4.33 1.43 15.06
N ASP A 94 4.27 1.23 13.75
CA ASP A 94 4.97 0.14 13.09
C ASP A 94 6.46 0.43 13.05
N ARG A 95 7.28 -0.62 13.02
CA ARG A 95 8.73 -0.48 12.94
C ARG A 95 9.27 -1.18 11.72
N VAL A 96 9.90 -0.43 10.83
CA VAL A 96 10.73 -0.96 9.74
C VAL A 96 12.18 -0.98 10.20
N SER A 97 12.91 -2.07 9.95
CA SER A 97 14.32 -2.21 10.34
C SER A 97 15.07 -3.07 9.35
N GLY A 98 16.25 -2.62 8.91
CA GLY A 98 17.07 -3.33 7.93
C GLY A 98 17.81 -2.36 7.00
N SER A 99 18.06 -2.84 5.78
CA SER A 99 18.71 -2.12 4.69
C SER A 99 17.77 -1.97 3.50
N ALA A 100 18.24 -1.30 2.44
CA ALA A 100 17.50 -1.23 1.18
C ALA A 100 17.26 -2.60 0.52
N HIS A 101 18.13 -3.59 0.76
CA HIS A 101 18.06 -4.89 0.09
C HIS A 101 17.37 -5.97 0.93
N ALA A 102 17.16 -5.72 2.22
CA ALA A 102 16.50 -6.64 3.13
C ALA A 102 16.05 -5.89 4.37
N TYR A 103 14.76 -5.95 4.68
CA TYR A 103 14.19 -5.33 5.87
C TYR A 103 13.03 -6.14 6.43
N THR A 104 12.73 -5.87 7.69
CA THR A 104 11.59 -6.42 8.41
C THR A 104 10.68 -5.27 8.85
N ILE A 105 9.37 -5.44 8.69
CA ILE A 105 8.32 -4.60 9.26
C ILE A 105 7.69 -5.37 10.42
N ALA A 106 7.59 -4.73 11.58
CA ALA A 106 6.82 -5.20 12.72
C ALA A 106 5.61 -4.30 12.93
N SER A 107 4.40 -4.86 12.83
CA SER A 107 3.14 -4.20 13.16
C SER A 107 2.49 -4.87 14.37
N PRO A 108 2.70 -4.33 15.57
CA PRO A 108 2.14 -4.87 16.80
C PRO A 108 0.69 -4.39 17.01
N GLY A 109 -0.20 -5.29 17.38
CA GLY A 109 -1.61 -5.00 17.67
C GLY A 109 -2.19 -5.88 18.78
N ARG A 110 -3.53 -5.83 18.91
CA ARG A 110 -4.27 -6.65 19.90
C ARG A 110 -4.22 -8.13 19.64
N ASP A 111 -4.19 -8.50 18.37
CA ASP A 111 -4.25 -9.88 17.92
C ASP A 111 -2.84 -10.48 17.77
N GLY A 112 -1.82 -9.84 18.35
CA GLY A 112 -0.42 -10.22 18.21
C GLY A 112 0.44 -9.20 17.47
N THR A 113 1.67 -9.60 17.16
CA THR A 113 2.53 -8.85 16.24
C THR A 113 2.52 -9.51 14.88
N HIS A 114 2.21 -8.72 13.86
CA HIS A 114 2.36 -9.13 12.47
C HIS A 114 3.74 -8.69 11.98
N TRP A 115 4.42 -9.59 11.30
CA TRP A 115 5.72 -9.35 10.72
C TRP A 115 5.67 -9.54 9.21
N TRP A 116 6.41 -8.70 8.52
CA TRP A 116 6.71 -8.84 7.10
C TRP A 116 8.20 -8.76 6.95
N GLN A 117 8.79 -9.63 6.15
CA GLN A 117 10.18 -9.53 5.76
C GLN A 117 10.25 -9.51 4.26
N ALA A 118 10.93 -8.51 3.72
CA ALA A 118 11.13 -8.38 2.29
C ALA A 118 12.64 -8.33 2.02
N TRP A 119 13.08 -9.03 0.99
CA TRP A 119 14.50 -9.15 0.64
C TRP A 119 14.72 -9.27 -0.86
N SER A 120 15.96 -9.00 -1.25
CA SER A 120 16.49 -9.32 -2.57
C SER A 120 17.01 -10.75 -2.57
N SER A 121 16.49 -11.58 -3.46
CA SER A 121 16.95 -12.95 -3.70
C SER A 121 18.41 -13.03 -4.17
N ARG A 122 18.98 -11.90 -4.60
CA ARG A 122 20.40 -11.75 -4.95
C ARG A 122 21.30 -11.63 -3.72
N ILE A 123 20.74 -11.27 -2.57
CA ILE A 123 21.50 -11.01 -1.33
C ILE A 123 21.25 -12.13 -0.32
N TRP A 124 20.00 -12.56 -0.13
CA TRP A 124 19.64 -13.66 0.77
C TRP A 124 18.88 -14.75 0.01
N SER A 125 19.17 -16.01 0.36
CA SER A 125 18.30 -17.13 0.00
C SER A 125 16.99 -17.07 0.78
N ASP A 126 15.97 -17.74 0.24
CA ASP A 126 14.67 -17.88 0.90
C ASP A 126 14.84 -18.52 2.29
N ASP A 127 15.66 -19.57 2.42
CA ASP A 127 15.92 -20.25 3.69
C ASP A 127 16.58 -19.33 4.73
N GLU A 128 17.59 -18.55 4.35
CA GLU A 128 18.25 -17.59 5.26
C GLU A 128 17.29 -16.53 5.78
N ALA A 129 16.43 -16.00 4.90
CA ALA A 129 15.42 -15.01 5.27
C ALA A 129 14.40 -15.62 6.24
N GLN A 130 13.84 -16.79 5.90
CA GLN A 130 12.89 -17.53 6.73
C GLN A 130 13.46 -17.82 8.12
N ASP A 131 14.69 -18.33 8.20
CA ASP A 131 15.37 -18.60 9.46
C ASP A 131 15.54 -17.35 10.32
N GLN A 132 15.90 -16.22 9.70
CA GLN A 132 16.04 -14.95 10.42
C GLN A 132 14.70 -14.46 10.97
N LEU A 133 13.63 -14.52 10.19
CA LEU A 133 12.30 -14.12 10.63
C LEU A 133 11.78 -15.05 11.73
N ALA A 134 11.97 -16.35 11.59
CA ALA A 134 11.62 -17.35 12.60
C ALA A 134 12.37 -17.11 13.92
N LYS A 135 13.68 -16.82 13.87
CA LYS A 135 14.49 -16.48 15.06
C LYS A 135 14.02 -15.20 15.74
N LEU A 136 13.62 -14.20 14.97
CA LEU A 136 13.16 -12.90 15.49
C LEU A 136 11.81 -13.00 16.19
N ALA A 137 10.90 -13.81 15.65
CA ALA A 137 9.49 -13.80 16.01
C ALA A 137 9.01 -15.07 16.74
N GLY A 138 9.81 -16.15 16.73
CA GLY A 138 9.58 -17.39 17.49
C GLY A 138 8.53 -18.34 16.89
N GLU A 139 8.14 -18.15 15.64
CA GLU A 139 7.13 -18.95 14.93
C GLU A 139 7.55 -19.16 13.46
N VAL A 140 6.96 -20.14 12.77
CA VAL A 140 7.30 -20.46 11.37
C VAL A 140 6.62 -19.48 10.41
N PRO A 141 7.35 -18.73 9.58
CA PRO A 141 6.75 -17.80 8.63
C PRO A 141 5.98 -18.51 7.51
N GLU A 142 5.12 -17.76 6.83
CA GLU A 142 4.50 -18.20 5.59
C GLU A 142 5.54 -18.36 4.48
N ALA A 143 5.28 -19.29 3.55
CA ALA A 143 6.14 -19.51 2.39
C ALA A 143 6.46 -18.19 1.65
N PRO A 144 7.72 -17.99 1.21
CA PRO A 144 8.10 -16.81 0.44
C PRO A 144 7.22 -16.61 -0.80
N ILE A 145 6.87 -15.35 -1.03
CA ILE A 145 6.12 -14.86 -2.17
C ILE A 145 7.13 -14.18 -3.10
N ALA A 146 7.19 -14.60 -4.36
CA ALA A 146 7.91 -13.88 -5.39
C ALA A 146 7.16 -12.58 -5.73
N LEU A 147 7.86 -11.46 -5.65
CA LEU A 147 7.34 -10.17 -6.09
C LEU A 147 7.79 -9.93 -7.53
N HIS A 148 6.85 -9.48 -8.36
CA HIS A 148 7.12 -8.97 -9.70
C HIS A 148 6.67 -7.51 -9.76
N PRO A 149 7.51 -6.57 -9.26
CA PRO A 149 7.16 -5.16 -9.21
C PRO A 149 6.69 -4.65 -10.57
N GLY A 150 5.54 -4.00 -10.59
CA GLY A 150 4.95 -3.53 -11.83
C GLY A 150 3.45 -3.35 -11.73
N ARG A 151 2.86 -2.78 -12.78
CA ARG A 151 1.42 -2.52 -12.86
C ARG A 151 0.80 -2.99 -14.16
N ALA A 152 -0.51 -3.18 -14.16
CA ALA A 152 -1.29 -3.25 -15.38
C ALA A 152 -1.12 -1.96 -16.20
N ALA A 153 -0.99 -2.09 -17.52
CA ALA A 153 -1.10 -0.95 -18.42
C ALA A 153 -2.54 -0.40 -18.41
N GLU A 154 -3.51 -1.31 -18.40
CA GLU A 154 -4.95 -1.03 -18.37
C GLU A 154 -5.59 -1.81 -17.21
N PRO A 155 -5.66 -1.25 -15.99
CA PRO A 155 -6.25 -1.94 -14.84
C PRO A 155 -7.74 -2.28 -15.00
N TRP A 156 -8.45 -1.64 -15.93
CA TRP A 156 -9.80 -2.02 -16.36
C TRP A 156 -9.77 -2.47 -17.82
N ALA A 157 -10.06 -3.76 -18.04
CA ALA A 157 -10.12 -4.40 -19.36
C ALA A 157 -11.47 -5.12 -19.54
N GLY A 158 -12.26 -4.67 -20.52
CA GLY A 158 -13.64 -5.16 -20.71
C GLY A 158 -14.46 -4.98 -19.43
N ARG A 159 -15.04 -6.07 -18.92
CA ARG A 159 -15.82 -6.06 -17.66
C ARG A 159 -14.97 -6.28 -16.41
N VAL A 160 -13.65 -6.40 -16.52
CA VAL A 160 -12.78 -6.75 -15.39
C VAL A 160 -11.97 -5.55 -14.93
N VAL A 161 -12.12 -5.21 -13.66
CA VAL A 161 -11.35 -4.15 -12.99
C VAL A 161 -10.42 -4.77 -11.96
N ALA A 162 -9.13 -4.60 -12.12
CA ALA A 162 -8.14 -4.95 -11.13
C ALA A 162 -8.04 -3.89 -10.03
N ILE A 163 -7.93 -4.35 -8.78
CA ILE A 163 -7.78 -3.52 -7.57
C ILE A 163 -6.66 -4.08 -6.68
N GLY A 164 -5.92 -3.19 -6.04
CA GLY A 164 -4.80 -3.51 -5.16
C GLY A 164 -3.68 -4.22 -5.92
N ASP A 165 -3.13 -5.27 -5.33
CA ASP A 165 -2.00 -6.01 -5.92
C ASP A 165 -2.34 -6.71 -7.24
N ALA A 166 -3.62 -6.90 -7.58
CA ALA A 166 -3.98 -7.36 -8.93
C ALA A 166 -3.73 -6.28 -10.00
N ALA A 167 -3.82 -5.00 -9.63
CA ALA A 167 -3.59 -3.87 -10.53
C ALA A 167 -2.13 -3.41 -10.52
N ALA A 168 -1.49 -3.37 -9.36
CA ALA A 168 -0.08 -3.01 -9.22
C ALA A 168 0.55 -3.69 -8.01
N THR A 169 1.64 -4.41 -8.24
CA THR A 169 2.39 -5.15 -7.21
C THR A 169 3.71 -4.44 -6.97
N PHE A 170 4.06 -4.23 -5.72
CA PHE A 170 5.36 -3.77 -5.25
C PHE A 170 5.47 -4.07 -3.75
N GLU A 171 6.65 -3.88 -3.18
CA GLU A 171 6.92 -4.16 -1.78
C GLU A 171 6.12 -3.26 -0.80
N PRO A 172 5.83 -3.72 0.43
CA PRO A 172 4.84 -3.08 1.31
C PRO A 172 5.37 -1.87 2.11
N LEU A 173 6.39 -1.14 1.63
CA LEU A 173 6.91 0.03 2.35
C LEU A 173 5.86 1.15 2.42
N GLY A 174 5.71 1.73 3.61
CA GLY A 174 4.75 2.79 3.87
C GLY A 174 3.28 2.39 3.69
N TRP A 175 2.99 1.08 3.63
CA TRP A 175 1.63 0.54 3.38
C TRP A 175 0.99 1.06 2.09
N ALA A 176 1.81 1.43 1.10
CA ALA A 176 1.37 2.05 -0.13
C ALA A 176 0.39 1.17 -0.93
N ASN A 177 0.50 -0.17 -0.85
CA ASN A 177 -0.41 -1.11 -1.51
C ASN A 177 -1.85 -1.02 -0.99
N LEU A 178 -2.04 -0.98 0.34
CA LEU A 178 -3.37 -0.88 0.94
C LEU A 178 -4.00 0.49 0.67
N HIS A 179 -3.18 1.55 0.74
CA HIS A 179 -3.59 2.89 0.37
C HIS A 179 -4.02 2.96 -1.10
N LEU A 180 -3.24 2.36 -2.01
CA LEU A 180 -3.58 2.24 -3.42
C LEU A 180 -4.92 1.52 -3.63
N ALA A 181 -5.13 0.38 -2.98
CA ALA A 181 -6.38 -0.37 -3.08
C ALA A 181 -7.58 0.47 -2.65
N ALA A 182 -7.47 1.22 -1.53
CA ALA A 182 -8.54 2.10 -1.06
C ALA A 182 -8.87 3.20 -2.09
N TRP A 183 -7.85 3.85 -2.66
CA TRP A 183 -8.04 4.89 -3.66
C TRP A 183 -8.57 4.37 -5.00
N GLN A 184 -8.17 3.18 -5.42
CA GLN A 184 -8.72 2.53 -6.60
C GLN A 184 -10.20 2.15 -6.41
N ILE A 185 -10.60 1.72 -5.21
CA ILE A 185 -12.03 1.50 -4.88
C ILE A 185 -12.82 2.81 -4.98
N LEU A 186 -12.31 3.90 -4.40
CA LEU A 186 -12.97 5.20 -4.49
C LEU A 186 -13.08 5.69 -5.94
N LEU A 187 -12.02 5.52 -6.73
CA LEU A 187 -12.03 5.86 -8.15
C LEU A 187 -13.03 5.01 -8.94
N LEU A 188 -13.12 3.70 -8.64
CA LEU A 188 -14.09 2.83 -9.29
C LEU A 188 -15.53 3.22 -8.94
N LEU A 189 -15.79 3.64 -7.69
CA LEU A 189 -17.12 4.12 -7.30
C LEU A 189 -17.48 5.44 -8.00
N GLU A 190 -16.51 6.31 -8.24
CA GLU A 190 -16.71 7.56 -8.98
C GLU A 190 -17.01 7.32 -10.47
N LEU A 191 -16.36 6.31 -11.07
CA LEU A 191 -16.47 5.96 -12.49
C LEU A 191 -17.25 4.66 -12.70
N LEU A 192 -18.15 4.34 -11.76
CA LEU A 192 -18.89 3.08 -11.81
C LEU A 192 -19.85 3.12 -12.99
N PRO A 193 -19.83 2.13 -13.89
CA PRO A 193 -20.61 2.24 -15.11
C PRO A 193 -22.08 2.04 -14.82
N GLY A 194 -22.91 2.87 -15.46
CA GLY A 194 -24.36 2.74 -15.37
C GLY A 194 -24.85 1.39 -15.90
N LYS A 195 -24.22 0.88 -16.98
CA LYS A 195 -24.43 -0.46 -17.55
C LYS A 195 -23.20 -0.92 -18.32
N GLY A 196 -22.75 -2.15 -18.07
CA GLY A 196 -21.81 -2.87 -18.95
C GLY A 196 -20.45 -2.18 -19.15
N ASP A 197 -19.91 -2.32 -20.36
CA ASP A 197 -18.60 -1.81 -20.78
C ASP A 197 -18.74 -0.38 -21.31
N ASP A 198 -18.50 0.64 -20.48
CA ASP A 198 -18.43 2.04 -20.94
C ASP A 198 -16.97 2.39 -21.32
N PRO A 199 -16.67 2.62 -22.61
CA PRO A 199 -15.31 2.90 -23.06
C PRO A 199 -14.77 4.23 -22.55
N VAL A 200 -15.61 5.22 -22.26
CA VAL A 200 -15.18 6.53 -21.78
C VAL A 200 -14.79 6.46 -20.31
N GLU A 201 -15.65 5.88 -19.48
CA GLU A 201 -15.38 5.71 -18.04
C GLU A 201 -14.19 4.77 -17.82
N ARG A 202 -14.10 3.68 -18.61
CA ARG A 202 -12.94 2.79 -18.58
C ARG A 202 -11.64 3.49 -18.96
N ALA A 203 -11.65 4.30 -20.02
CA ALA A 203 -10.46 5.03 -20.44
C ALA A 203 -10.01 6.01 -19.35
N GLU A 204 -10.94 6.71 -18.72
CA GLU A 204 -10.64 7.65 -17.64
C GLU A 204 -10.18 6.94 -16.36
N TYR A 205 -10.80 5.81 -16.02
CA TYR A 205 -10.36 4.98 -14.91
C TYR A 205 -8.93 4.50 -15.14
N ASN A 206 -8.61 3.98 -16.33
CA ASN A 206 -7.27 3.53 -16.67
C ASN A 206 -6.24 4.67 -16.55
N ARG A 207 -6.56 5.87 -17.04
CA ARG A 207 -5.69 7.05 -16.91
C ARG A 207 -5.43 7.41 -15.45
N ARG A 208 -6.46 7.52 -14.61
CA ARG A 208 -6.32 7.92 -13.21
C ARG A 208 -5.75 6.81 -12.33
N ALA A 209 -6.14 5.55 -12.54
CA ALA A 209 -5.66 4.41 -11.77
C ALA A 209 -4.16 4.15 -12.02
N THR A 210 -3.68 4.40 -13.23
CA THR A 210 -2.24 4.27 -13.53
C THR A 210 -1.42 5.39 -12.91
N LEU A 211 -1.96 6.61 -12.79
CA LEU A 211 -1.35 7.69 -12.00
C LEU A 211 -1.30 7.33 -10.51
N LEU A 212 -2.41 6.84 -9.94
CA LEU A 212 -2.46 6.39 -8.54
C LEU A 212 -1.41 5.32 -8.25
N ALA A 213 -1.30 4.31 -9.12
CA ALA A 213 -0.31 3.25 -8.99
C ALA A 213 1.13 3.80 -9.11
N GLY A 214 1.36 4.73 -10.05
CA GLY A 214 2.65 5.39 -10.23
C GLY A 214 3.08 6.18 -8.99
N HIS A 215 2.19 6.96 -8.38
CA HIS A 215 2.51 7.75 -7.19
C HIS A 215 2.75 6.89 -5.95
N ALA A 216 1.98 5.79 -5.81
CA ALA A 216 2.20 4.82 -4.74
C ALA A 216 3.57 4.13 -4.88
N HIS A 217 3.93 3.72 -6.11
CA HIS A 217 5.23 3.15 -6.41
C HIS A 217 6.38 4.15 -6.19
N ASP A 218 6.22 5.40 -6.65
CA ASP A 218 7.21 6.46 -6.44
C ASP A 218 7.48 6.71 -4.95
N PHE A 219 6.45 6.59 -4.11
CA PHE A 219 6.61 6.73 -2.67
C PHE A 219 7.45 5.60 -2.09
N VAL A 220 7.26 4.36 -2.57
CA VAL A 220 8.12 3.23 -2.21
C VAL A 220 9.56 3.43 -2.69
N VAL A 221 9.77 3.84 -3.95
CA VAL A 221 11.11 4.17 -4.49
C VAL A 221 11.78 5.29 -3.68
N ALA A 222 11.01 6.27 -3.19
CA ALA A 222 11.53 7.33 -2.34
C ALA A 222 12.05 6.83 -0.98
N HIS A 223 11.54 5.72 -0.44
CA HIS A 223 12.10 5.10 0.78
C HIS A 223 13.51 4.56 0.57
N HIS A 224 13.78 3.95 -0.59
CA HIS A 224 15.12 3.49 -0.94
C HIS A 224 16.08 4.64 -1.18
N GLY A 225 15.58 5.79 -1.65
CA GLY A 225 16.38 6.97 -1.97
C GLY A 225 17.26 6.83 -3.21
N HIS A 226 17.19 5.69 -3.90
CA HIS A 226 17.80 5.39 -5.20
C HIS A 226 16.79 4.58 -6.02
N GLY A 227 17.14 4.23 -7.26
CA GLY A 227 16.23 3.57 -8.20
C GLY A 227 15.68 4.52 -9.25
N GLU A 228 15.13 3.94 -10.30
CA GLU A 228 14.53 4.66 -11.42
C GLU A 228 13.30 5.44 -10.93
N ALA A 229 13.39 6.77 -11.01
CA ALA A 229 12.33 7.67 -10.58
C ALA A 229 11.45 8.06 -11.78
N SER A 230 10.14 8.13 -11.57
CA SER A 230 9.27 8.77 -12.55
C SER A 230 9.63 10.25 -12.73
N ALA A 231 9.18 10.86 -13.83
CA ALA A 231 9.33 12.30 -14.04
C ALA A 231 8.69 13.12 -12.89
N THR A 232 7.58 12.64 -12.32
CA THR A 232 6.90 13.29 -11.19
C THR A 232 7.74 13.23 -9.92
N LEU A 233 8.30 12.06 -9.59
CA LEU A 233 9.17 11.91 -8.43
C LEU A 233 10.46 12.71 -8.58
N ALA A 234 11.06 12.70 -9.77
CA ALA A 234 12.24 13.51 -10.08
C ALA A 234 11.95 15.01 -9.87
N LEU A 235 10.83 15.51 -10.39
CA LEU A 235 10.40 16.89 -10.20
C LEU A 235 10.15 17.22 -8.72
N ARG A 236 9.51 16.31 -7.97
CA ARG A 236 9.30 16.49 -6.52
C ARG A 236 10.60 16.60 -5.75
N ARG A 237 11.55 15.69 -6.00
CA ARG A 237 12.86 15.70 -5.37
C ARG A 237 13.61 16.99 -5.69
N ASP A 238 13.61 17.38 -6.96
CA ASP A 238 14.25 18.63 -7.42
C ASP A 238 13.66 19.87 -6.74
N GLN A 239 12.35 20.04 -6.79
CA GLN A 239 11.68 21.21 -6.20
C GLN A 239 11.81 21.24 -4.68
N PHE A 240 11.77 20.07 -4.03
CA PHE A 240 11.95 20.00 -2.58
C PHE A 240 13.39 20.37 -2.18
N ALA A 241 14.40 19.82 -2.86
CA ALA A 241 15.80 20.09 -2.59
C ALA A 241 16.18 21.56 -2.86
N HIS A 242 15.59 22.21 -3.86
CA HIS A 242 15.94 23.59 -4.23
C HIS A 242 15.06 24.66 -3.55
N ARG A 243 13.82 24.34 -3.21
CA ARG A 243 12.84 25.36 -2.74
C ARG A 243 12.08 24.96 -1.48
N GLY A 244 12.28 23.74 -0.98
CA GLY A 244 11.46 23.17 0.09
C GLY A 244 9.99 23.04 -0.29
N TRP A 245 9.68 23.07 -1.60
CA TRP A 245 8.33 23.03 -2.13
C TRP A 245 8.05 21.66 -2.75
N LEU A 246 6.84 21.13 -2.51
CA LEU A 246 6.38 19.89 -3.10
C LEU A 246 5.28 20.21 -4.13
N PRO A 247 5.52 19.96 -5.43
CA PRO A 247 4.49 20.12 -6.44
C PRO A 247 3.37 19.10 -6.24
N ILE A 248 2.12 19.59 -6.35
CA ILE A 248 0.92 18.76 -6.39
C ILE A 248 0.77 18.25 -7.83
N ALA A 249 0.66 16.93 -7.97
CA ALA A 249 0.38 16.27 -9.23
C ALA A 249 -1.07 15.78 -9.27
N GLU A 250 -1.60 15.61 -10.48
CA GLU A 250 -2.88 14.95 -10.65
C GLU A 250 -2.84 13.52 -10.09
N GLY A 251 -3.91 13.11 -9.40
CA GLY A 251 -4.00 11.79 -8.79
C GLY A 251 -3.23 11.65 -7.47
N ASP A 252 -2.73 12.74 -6.89
CA ASP A 252 -2.06 12.70 -5.60
C ASP A 252 -2.97 12.20 -4.49
N SER A 253 -2.64 11.01 -4.01
CA SER A 253 -3.33 10.36 -2.92
C SER A 253 -2.52 10.37 -1.63
N ILE A 254 -1.20 10.59 -1.72
CA ILE A 254 -0.28 10.59 -0.58
C ILE A 254 -0.12 12.02 -0.09
N PRO A 255 -0.43 12.30 1.20
CA PRO A 255 -0.28 13.63 1.78
C PRO A 255 1.13 14.21 1.62
N LEU A 256 1.20 15.52 1.33
CA LEU A 256 2.47 16.22 1.10
C LEU A 256 3.38 16.23 2.34
N ASP A 257 2.81 16.19 3.54
CA ASP A 257 3.59 16.11 4.78
C ASP A 257 4.30 14.76 4.92
N LEU A 258 3.73 13.66 4.45
CA LEU A 258 4.42 12.36 4.40
C LEU A 258 5.59 12.38 3.42
N TRP A 259 5.40 12.99 2.24
CA TRP A 259 6.50 13.22 1.30
C TRP A 259 7.63 14.06 1.89
N ALA A 260 7.29 15.16 2.57
CA ALA A 260 8.26 16.03 3.22
C ALA A 260 9.02 15.30 4.33
N GLN A 261 8.32 14.56 5.20
CA GLN A 261 8.92 13.75 6.26
C GLN A 261 9.89 12.71 5.68
N LEU A 262 9.48 12.03 4.60
CA LEU A 262 10.31 11.06 3.92
C LEU A 262 11.59 11.68 3.36
N PHE A 263 11.48 12.77 2.61
CA PHE A 263 12.66 13.43 2.03
C PHE A 263 13.61 13.98 3.10
N ILE A 264 13.08 14.58 4.17
CA ILE A 264 13.87 15.00 5.33
C ILE A 264 14.60 13.80 5.95
N ALA A 265 13.90 12.69 6.16
CA ALA A 265 14.48 11.47 6.73
C ALA A 265 15.57 10.86 5.84
N ARG A 266 15.47 11.02 4.52
CA ARG A 266 16.49 10.65 3.54
C ARG A 266 17.59 11.71 3.37
N GLN A 267 17.66 12.69 4.27
CA GLN A 267 18.64 13.78 4.27
C GLN A 267 18.63 14.61 2.98
N SER A 268 17.54 14.54 2.22
CA SER A 268 17.23 15.52 1.18
C SER A 268 16.63 16.71 1.89
N GLY A 269 17.49 17.56 2.48
CA GLY A 269 17.02 18.72 3.23
C GLY A 269 16.12 19.59 2.36
N PRO A 270 15.06 20.21 2.93
CA PRO A 270 14.31 21.19 2.17
C PRO A 270 15.27 22.30 1.79
N GLY A 271 15.26 22.67 0.50
CA GLY A 271 15.96 23.85 0.04
C GLY A 271 15.51 25.11 0.76
N PRO A 272 16.14 26.26 0.48
CA PRO A 272 15.77 27.53 1.08
C PRO A 272 14.26 27.81 0.96
N LEU A 273 13.56 27.73 2.09
CA LEU A 273 12.13 28.05 2.16
C LEU A 273 11.99 29.58 2.10
N PRO A 274 11.34 30.17 1.07
CA PRO A 274 11.24 31.63 0.92
C PRO A 274 10.65 32.29 2.17
N ARG A 275 9.64 31.65 2.79
CA ARG A 275 9.05 32.11 4.04
C ARG A 275 10.06 32.12 5.20
N LEU A 276 10.94 31.12 5.30
CA LEU A 276 11.96 31.07 6.34
C LEU A 276 13.02 32.17 6.16
N ILE A 277 13.32 32.53 4.91
CA ILE A 277 14.25 33.61 4.55
C ILE A 277 13.62 34.98 4.86
N SER A 278 12.35 35.19 4.51
CA SER A 278 11.66 36.47 4.70
C SER A 278 11.21 36.72 6.15
N THR A 279 11.24 35.70 7.01
CA THR A 279 10.80 35.81 8.40
C THR A 279 11.94 36.27 9.31
N SER A 280 11.70 37.32 10.10
CA SER A 280 12.69 37.82 11.07
C SER A 280 13.11 36.75 12.08
N ALA A 281 14.34 36.81 12.58
CA ALA A 281 14.84 35.87 13.59
C ALA A 281 13.95 35.81 14.85
N ARG A 282 13.41 36.97 15.27
CA ARG A 282 12.47 37.07 16.40
C ARG A 282 11.19 36.28 16.16
N GLU A 283 10.61 36.42 14.96
CA GLU A 283 9.37 35.71 14.62
C GLU A 283 9.62 34.21 14.44
N ARG A 284 10.77 33.80 13.89
CA ARG A 284 11.15 32.37 13.83
C ARG A 284 11.25 31.75 15.22
N HIS A 285 11.98 32.38 16.15
CA HIS A 285 12.07 31.89 17.53
C HIS A 285 10.70 31.84 18.20
N ARG A 286 9.84 32.84 17.99
CA ARG A 286 8.47 32.84 18.53
C ARG A 286 7.68 31.62 18.04
N VAL A 287 7.68 31.36 16.73
CA VAL A 287 6.94 30.23 16.13
C VAL A 287 7.50 28.88 16.60
N GLU A 288 8.82 28.75 16.70
CA GLU A 288 9.46 27.54 17.22
C GLU A 288 9.11 27.30 18.69
N ASP A 289 9.20 28.34 19.53
CA ASP A 289 8.86 28.24 20.95
C ASP A 289 7.37 27.93 21.14
N GLU A 290 6.48 28.54 20.35
CA GLU A 290 5.06 28.23 20.34
C GLU A 290 4.80 26.78 19.90
N HIS A 291 5.48 26.29 18.87
CA HIS A 291 5.39 24.89 18.45
C HIS A 291 5.87 23.94 19.54
N ARG A 292 7.05 24.19 20.15
CA ARG A 292 7.58 23.39 21.27
C ARG A 292 6.61 23.37 22.45
N ARG A 293 6.01 24.50 22.80
CA ARG A 293 4.99 24.59 23.87
C ARG A 293 3.74 23.77 23.54
N ARG A 294 3.23 23.86 22.30
CA ARG A 294 2.07 23.08 21.86
C ARG A 294 2.35 21.58 21.91
N VAL A 295 3.53 21.14 21.46
CA VAL A 295 3.95 19.73 21.53
C VAL A 295 4.06 19.29 22.99
N ALA A 296 4.70 20.07 23.85
CA ALA A 296 4.85 19.76 25.28
C ALA A 296 3.48 19.65 25.99
N LEU A 297 2.56 20.58 25.72
CA LEU A 297 1.20 20.55 26.24
C LEU A 297 0.43 19.33 25.73
N ALA A 298 0.51 19.02 24.43
CA ALA A 298 -0.14 17.85 23.85
C ALA A 298 0.34 16.55 24.54
N VAL A 299 1.66 16.39 24.69
CA VAL A 299 2.24 15.23 25.39
C VAL A 299 1.83 15.19 26.86
N ALA A 300 1.86 16.32 27.57
CA ALA A 300 1.49 16.38 28.99
C ALA A 300 -0.01 16.12 29.23
N SER A 301 -0.86 16.50 28.28
CA SER A 301 -2.32 16.31 28.35
C SER A 301 -2.78 14.93 27.87
N ALA A 302 -1.94 14.20 27.14
CA ALA A 302 -2.30 12.90 26.58
C ALA A 302 -2.36 11.83 27.69
N CYS A 303 -3.47 11.09 27.72
CA CYS A 303 -3.57 9.89 28.55
C CYS A 303 -2.47 8.90 28.13
N PRO A 304 -1.64 8.38 29.05
CA PRO A 304 -0.64 7.38 28.71
C PRO A 304 -1.30 6.21 27.98
N TYR A 305 -0.75 5.82 26.84
CA TYR A 305 -1.39 4.83 25.96
C TYR A 305 -1.82 3.53 26.67
N PRO A 306 -1.04 2.93 27.59
CA PRO A 306 -1.48 1.77 28.35
C PRO A 306 -2.68 2.00 29.27
N VAL A 307 -2.89 3.24 29.75
CA VAL A 307 -4.06 3.62 30.55
C VAL A 307 -5.28 3.71 29.64
N TRP A 308 -5.15 4.46 28.54
CA TRP A 308 -6.23 4.60 27.55
C TRP A 308 -6.70 3.24 27.02
N LEU A 309 -5.78 2.31 26.75
CA LEU A 309 -6.12 0.96 26.31
C LEU A 309 -6.92 0.15 27.34
N ARG A 310 -6.60 0.28 28.63
CA ARG A 310 -7.39 -0.34 29.70
C ARG A 310 -8.78 0.25 29.78
N GLU A 311 -8.90 1.57 29.68
CA GLU A 311 -10.19 2.27 29.78
C GLU A 311 -11.11 1.95 28.60
N GLN A 312 -10.58 1.94 27.38
CA GLN A 312 -11.38 1.73 26.18
C GLN A 312 -11.67 0.26 25.87
N PHE A 313 -10.74 -0.64 26.23
CA PHE A 313 -10.78 -2.03 25.76
C PHE A 313 -10.57 -3.07 26.86
N GLY A 314 -10.35 -2.67 28.11
CA GLY A 314 -10.11 -3.60 29.21
C GLY A 314 -8.78 -4.38 29.13
N VAL A 315 -7.85 -3.96 28.25
CA VAL A 315 -6.58 -4.67 28.01
C VAL A 315 -5.47 -4.02 28.84
N GLY A 316 -4.86 -4.78 29.76
CA GLY A 316 -3.73 -4.34 30.59
C GLY A 316 -2.40 -4.99 30.18
N PRO A 317 -1.24 -4.42 30.54
CA PRO A 317 0.05 -5.07 30.28
C PRO A 317 0.11 -6.39 31.06
N GLY A 318 0.18 -7.52 30.34
CA GLY A 318 0.37 -8.86 30.92
C GLY A 318 -0.86 -9.77 30.99
N LYS A 319 -1.89 -9.54 30.16
CA LYS A 319 -2.90 -10.57 29.86
C LYS A 319 -2.80 -11.01 28.40
#